data_AF-A0A524KJX7-F1
#
_entry.id   AF-A0A524KJX7-F1
#
_cell.length_a   1.000
_cell.length_b   1.000
_cell.length_c   1.000
_cell.angle_alpha   90.00
_cell.angle_beta   90.00
_cell.angle_gamma   90.00
#
_symmetry.space_group_name_H-M   'P 1'
#
loop_
_entity.id
_entity.type
_entity.pdbx_description
1 polymer ?
#
loop_
_entity_poly.entity_id
_entity_poly.type
_entity_poly.pdbx_seq_one_letter_code
_entity_poly.pdbx_strand_id
1 'polypeptide(L)'
;MTQRFQVQPSGRVEGVIRVPGDKSVSHRALMLGAVATGTSQVTGFLAGEDCLATLAAIRAMGVDVIQHDATTVDVVGRGLHGLTAPGRALDMGNSGTAMRLFMGLLAARPFATELAGDESLSERPMERVARPLRQMGADIRTRNGKPPVQIAGGRKLQGIQFDMPIASAQVKSAVLLAGLYATGETSVTEPAVTRDHTERMLARLGCPVRRFGPTVTIAGGATLTGAQIEVPGDLSSAAFMILAGCLAAGGELVIEQVGLNPTRTGILRILELMGAEFRIEPGPDEGGEPVGRLIVSPSRLHGIQVPPELVPLAIDEFPLLFVAAALATGETVVRGAAELRHKESDRIGVVATGLRALGINVEEFPDGARIQGGQLRGGTVDSRGDHRVAMAFAIGASRAVAPVTILDTANVATSYPDFVSHARTIGLDIQVALDA
;
A
#
# COMPACT_ATOMS: atom_id res chain seq x y z
N MET A 1 22.63 -10.32 -12.18
CA MET A 1 22.64 -8.87 -12.49
C MET A 1 21.65 -8.19 -11.58
N THR A 2 22.13 -7.33 -10.70
CA THR A 2 21.30 -6.58 -9.75
C THR A 2 21.05 -5.20 -10.33
N GLN A 3 19.81 -4.71 -10.30
CA GLN A 3 19.48 -3.37 -10.79
C GLN A 3 19.84 -2.32 -9.72
N ARG A 4 20.38 -1.18 -10.14
CA ARG A 4 20.66 -0.03 -9.28
C ARG A 4 20.18 1.27 -9.92
N PHE A 5 19.93 2.28 -9.10
CA PHE A 5 19.74 3.66 -9.54
C PHE A 5 21.01 4.47 -9.32
N GLN A 6 21.37 5.30 -10.30
CA GLN A 6 22.34 6.37 -10.14
C GLN A 6 21.59 7.69 -10.23
N VAL A 7 21.64 8.48 -9.17
CA VAL A 7 20.90 9.74 -9.06
C VAL A 7 21.88 10.89 -9.01
N GLN A 8 21.76 11.82 -9.95
CA GLN A 8 22.51 13.06 -9.95
C GLN A 8 21.74 14.13 -9.16
N PRO A 9 22.44 15.07 -8.50
CA PRO A 9 21.80 16.26 -7.96
C PRO A 9 21.05 17.01 -9.08
N SER A 10 19.79 17.36 -8.83
CA SER A 10 18.99 18.17 -9.73
C SER A 10 18.51 19.44 -9.01
N GLY A 11 17.89 20.37 -9.73
CA GLY A 11 17.51 21.68 -9.18
C GLY A 11 16.01 21.93 -9.23
N ARG A 12 15.43 21.85 -10.43
CA ARG A 12 14.06 22.23 -10.72
C ARG A 12 13.14 21.01 -10.81
N VAL A 13 11.92 21.13 -10.30
CA VAL A 13 10.87 20.11 -10.46
C VAL A 13 9.61 20.78 -10.99
N GLU A 14 9.13 20.37 -12.16
CA GLU A 14 7.92 20.96 -12.76
C GLU A 14 7.19 20.00 -13.70
N GLY A 15 5.92 20.27 -13.93
CA GLY A 15 5.12 19.56 -14.92
C GLY A 15 3.81 19.02 -14.37
N VAL A 16 3.14 18.21 -15.18
CA VAL A 16 1.88 17.56 -14.83
C VAL A 16 2.06 16.05 -14.97
N ILE A 17 1.74 15.30 -13.92
CA ILE A 17 1.82 13.84 -13.93
C ILE A 17 0.56 13.20 -13.38
N ARG A 18 0.33 11.94 -13.78
CA ARG A 18 -0.62 11.02 -13.16
C ARG A 18 0.17 9.87 -12.58
N VAL A 19 0.05 9.66 -11.27
CA VAL A 19 0.67 8.49 -10.64
C VAL A 19 -0.13 7.22 -10.95
N PRO A 20 0.48 6.02 -10.84
CA PRO A 20 -0.24 4.77 -11.01
C PRO A 20 -1.39 4.62 -10.02
N GLY A 21 -2.36 3.76 -10.34
CA GLY A 21 -3.52 3.49 -9.49
C GLY A 21 -3.17 2.99 -8.09
N ASP A 22 -4.10 3.19 -7.16
CA ASP A 22 -3.97 2.75 -5.78
C ASP A 22 -3.92 1.21 -5.71
N LYS A 23 -2.82 0.71 -5.14
CA LYS A 23 -2.59 -0.73 -4.97
C LYS A 23 -3.68 -1.39 -4.14
N SER A 24 -4.11 -0.75 -3.05
CA SER A 24 -5.10 -1.30 -2.12
C SER A 24 -6.50 -1.38 -2.75
N VAL A 25 -6.88 -0.38 -3.55
CA VAL A 25 -8.14 -0.35 -4.30
C VAL A 25 -8.09 -1.37 -5.45
N SER A 26 -6.98 -1.44 -6.18
CA SER A 26 -6.77 -2.41 -7.28
C SER A 26 -6.95 -3.86 -6.82
N HIS A 27 -6.34 -4.26 -5.70
CA HIS A 27 -6.56 -5.59 -5.12
C HIS A 27 -8.04 -5.88 -4.84
N ARG A 28 -8.75 -4.92 -4.24
CA ARG A 28 -10.16 -5.08 -3.84
C ARG A 28 -11.10 -5.09 -5.02
N ALA A 29 -10.85 -4.26 -6.03
CA ALA A 29 -11.61 -4.25 -7.28
C ALA A 29 -11.57 -5.62 -7.96
N LEU A 30 -10.39 -6.25 -8.03
CA LEU A 30 -10.22 -7.61 -8.55
C LEU A 30 -10.93 -8.66 -7.67
N MET A 31 -10.64 -8.67 -6.36
CA MET A 31 -11.16 -9.70 -5.45
C MET A 31 -12.68 -9.65 -5.30
N LEU A 32 -13.24 -8.45 -5.08
CA LEU A 32 -14.68 -8.29 -4.89
C LEU A 32 -15.42 -8.35 -6.23
N GLY A 33 -14.82 -7.86 -7.33
CA GLY A 33 -15.36 -8.07 -8.67
C GLY A 33 -15.47 -9.56 -9.03
N ALA A 34 -14.47 -10.37 -8.66
CA ALA A 34 -14.49 -11.82 -8.89
C ALA A 34 -15.66 -12.55 -8.22
N VAL A 35 -16.09 -12.07 -7.04
CA VAL A 35 -17.20 -12.65 -6.27
C VAL A 35 -18.51 -11.85 -6.39
N ALA A 36 -18.55 -10.82 -7.22
CA ALA A 36 -19.78 -10.11 -7.58
C ALA A 36 -20.56 -10.86 -8.66
N THR A 37 -21.86 -10.56 -8.80
CA THR A 37 -22.67 -11.00 -9.94
C THR A 37 -22.59 -9.97 -11.05
N GLY A 38 -22.35 -10.42 -12.29
CA GLY A 38 -22.16 -9.53 -13.43
C GLY A 38 -20.71 -9.05 -13.57
N THR A 39 -20.47 -8.13 -14.50
CA THR A 39 -19.13 -7.64 -14.82
C THR A 39 -18.80 -6.39 -14.02
N SER A 40 -17.61 -6.35 -13.40
CA SER A 40 -17.02 -5.13 -12.88
C SER A 40 -15.99 -4.59 -13.87
N GLN A 41 -16.19 -3.36 -14.34
CA GLN A 41 -15.22 -2.67 -15.19
C GLN A 41 -14.29 -1.83 -14.30
N VAL A 42 -12.99 -2.10 -14.37
CA VAL A 42 -11.97 -1.46 -13.54
C VAL A 42 -11.04 -0.64 -14.43
N THR A 43 -11.04 0.68 -14.26
CA THR A 43 -10.13 1.62 -14.93
C THR A 43 -9.09 2.15 -13.95
N GLY A 44 -7.92 2.57 -14.45
CA GLY A 44 -6.82 3.04 -13.60
C GLY A 44 -6.17 1.92 -12.76
N PHE A 45 -6.40 0.65 -13.10
CA PHE A 45 -5.83 -0.51 -12.42
C PHE A 45 -4.30 -0.43 -12.35
N LEU A 46 -3.72 -0.69 -11.18
CA LEU A 46 -2.29 -0.81 -11.04
C LEU A 46 -1.81 -2.17 -11.54
N ALA A 47 -1.14 -2.21 -12.70
CA ALA A 47 -0.43 -3.40 -13.21
C ALA A 47 0.95 -3.63 -12.56
N GLY A 48 1.04 -3.47 -11.24
CA GLY A 48 2.21 -3.87 -10.45
C GLY A 48 2.17 -5.36 -10.14
N GLU A 49 3.34 -5.96 -9.87
CA GLU A 49 3.49 -7.41 -9.64
C GLU A 49 2.54 -7.95 -8.56
N ASP A 50 2.33 -7.20 -7.47
CA ASP A 50 1.39 -7.54 -6.40
C ASP A 50 -0.05 -7.71 -6.91
N CYS A 51 -0.53 -6.76 -7.71
CA CYS A 51 -1.88 -6.77 -8.26
C CYS A 51 -2.03 -7.82 -9.37
N LEU A 52 -0.97 -8.04 -10.16
CA LEU A 52 -0.92 -9.10 -11.17
C LEU A 52 -0.97 -10.50 -10.53
N ALA A 53 -0.35 -10.70 -9.36
CA ALA A 53 -0.50 -11.95 -8.59
C ALA A 53 -1.95 -12.17 -8.13
N THR A 54 -2.66 -11.10 -7.75
CA THR A 54 -4.09 -11.17 -7.43
C THR A 54 -4.93 -11.53 -8.64
N LEU A 55 -4.64 -10.90 -9.79
CA LEU A 55 -5.29 -11.16 -11.07
C LEU A 55 -5.09 -12.63 -11.49
N ALA A 56 -3.86 -13.13 -11.39
CA ALA A 56 -3.53 -14.54 -11.66
C ALA A 56 -4.29 -15.49 -10.74
N ALA A 57 -4.41 -15.14 -9.44
CA ALA A 57 -5.13 -15.96 -8.48
C ALA A 57 -6.63 -16.07 -8.78
N ILE A 58 -7.31 -14.97 -9.12
CA ILE A 58 -8.73 -15.03 -9.48
C ILE A 58 -8.96 -15.79 -10.79
N ARG A 59 -8.07 -15.65 -11.79
CA ARG A 59 -8.10 -16.45 -13.02
C ARG A 59 -7.95 -17.95 -12.73
N ALA A 60 -7.01 -18.32 -11.86
CA ALA A 60 -6.82 -19.70 -11.43
C ALA A 60 -8.04 -20.29 -10.72
N MET A 61 -8.92 -19.45 -10.18
CA MET A 61 -10.20 -19.83 -9.57
C MET A 61 -11.39 -19.73 -10.53
N GLY A 62 -11.14 -19.62 -11.84
CA GLY A 62 -12.17 -19.71 -12.88
C GLY A 62 -12.94 -18.41 -13.12
N VAL A 63 -12.34 -17.26 -12.81
CA VAL A 63 -12.87 -15.92 -13.13
C VAL A 63 -12.30 -15.47 -14.47
N ASP A 64 -13.17 -15.10 -15.41
CA ASP A 64 -12.75 -14.53 -16.69
C ASP A 64 -12.40 -13.05 -16.47
N VAL A 65 -11.19 -12.65 -16.88
CA VAL A 65 -10.71 -11.27 -16.78
C VAL A 65 -10.25 -10.81 -18.16
N ILE A 66 -11.04 -9.93 -18.77
CA ILE A 66 -10.75 -9.33 -20.07
C ILE A 66 -9.88 -8.11 -19.83
N GLN A 67 -8.66 -8.13 -20.36
CA GLN A 67 -7.72 -7.02 -20.21
C GLN A 67 -7.67 -6.23 -21.51
N HIS A 68 -8.13 -4.97 -21.47
CA HIS A 68 -8.17 -4.09 -22.64
C HIS A 68 -6.83 -3.39 -22.86
N ASP A 69 -6.19 -2.99 -21.75
CA ASP A 69 -4.85 -2.40 -21.73
C ASP A 69 -4.14 -2.69 -20.39
N ALA A 70 -3.04 -1.99 -20.10
CA ALA A 70 -2.30 -2.19 -18.85
C ALA A 70 -3.12 -1.79 -17.59
N THR A 71 -4.02 -0.83 -17.71
CA THR A 71 -4.74 -0.18 -16.60
C THR A 71 -6.27 -0.38 -16.66
N THR A 72 -6.77 -1.06 -17.69
CA THR A 72 -8.22 -1.30 -17.87
C THR A 72 -8.51 -2.80 -17.96
N VAL A 73 -9.31 -3.30 -17.02
CA VAL A 73 -9.73 -4.71 -16.97
C VAL A 73 -11.22 -4.85 -16.66
N ASP A 74 -11.89 -5.78 -17.33
CA ASP A 74 -13.23 -6.23 -16.98
C ASP A 74 -13.15 -7.57 -16.25
N VAL A 75 -13.68 -7.62 -15.02
CA VAL A 75 -13.74 -8.82 -14.19
C VAL A 75 -15.15 -9.40 -14.31
N VAL A 76 -15.29 -10.56 -14.95
CA VAL A 76 -16.57 -11.25 -15.11
C VAL A 76 -16.86 -12.03 -13.83
N GLY A 77 -17.63 -11.40 -12.93
CA GLY A 77 -17.91 -11.91 -11.61
C GLY A 77 -18.69 -13.23 -11.61
N ARG A 78 -18.36 -14.11 -10.67
CA ARG A 78 -18.93 -15.46 -10.54
C ARG A 78 -19.95 -15.57 -9.39
N GLY A 79 -20.27 -14.45 -8.76
CA GLY A 79 -21.04 -14.41 -7.52
C GLY A 79 -20.28 -15.01 -6.34
N LEU A 80 -20.81 -14.80 -5.13
CA LEU A 80 -20.14 -15.21 -3.89
C LEU A 80 -19.71 -16.68 -3.89
N HIS A 81 -20.50 -17.55 -4.52
CA HIS A 81 -20.28 -18.99 -4.48
C HIS A 81 -19.71 -19.61 -5.76
N GLY A 82 -19.43 -18.83 -6.82
CA GLY A 82 -19.06 -19.37 -8.12
C GLY A 82 -17.57 -19.49 -8.43
N LEU A 83 -16.68 -19.18 -7.47
CA LEU A 83 -15.26 -19.51 -7.61
C LEU A 83 -15.06 -21.04 -7.65
N THR A 84 -14.04 -21.49 -8.37
CA THR A 84 -13.66 -22.89 -8.53
C THR A 84 -12.32 -23.19 -7.88
N ALA A 85 -12.06 -24.47 -7.58
CA ALA A 85 -10.83 -24.90 -6.95
C ALA A 85 -9.63 -24.68 -7.89
N PRO A 86 -8.56 -23.99 -7.46
CA PRO A 86 -7.36 -23.85 -8.27
C PRO A 86 -6.62 -25.19 -8.37
N GLY A 87 -6.02 -25.47 -9.53
CA GLY A 87 -5.28 -26.72 -9.75
C GLY A 87 -3.94 -26.83 -9.02
N ARG A 88 -3.46 -25.75 -8.40
CA ARG A 88 -2.20 -25.66 -7.65
C ARG A 88 -2.29 -24.58 -6.58
N ALA A 89 -1.26 -24.48 -5.73
CA ALA A 89 -1.12 -23.37 -4.79
C ALA A 89 -1.21 -22.01 -5.51
N LEU A 90 -1.89 -21.06 -4.89
CA LEU A 90 -1.99 -19.69 -5.36
C LEU A 90 -0.73 -18.93 -4.92
N ASP A 91 0.07 -18.51 -5.89
CA ASP A 91 1.27 -17.72 -5.65
C ASP A 91 0.92 -16.23 -5.53
N MET A 92 1.17 -15.66 -4.36
CA MET A 92 0.90 -14.26 -4.04
C MET A 92 2.10 -13.35 -4.33
N GLY A 93 3.22 -13.88 -4.82
CA GLY A 93 4.47 -13.15 -4.97
C GLY A 93 4.91 -12.53 -3.63
N ASN A 94 5.14 -11.21 -3.62
CA ASN A 94 5.45 -10.45 -2.41
C ASN A 94 4.20 -9.89 -1.69
N SER A 95 3.01 -10.04 -2.28
CA SER A 95 1.80 -9.32 -1.86
C SER A 95 1.20 -9.83 -0.56
N GLY A 96 1.60 -9.20 0.55
CA GLY A 96 0.99 -9.40 1.85
C GLY A 96 -0.48 -8.97 1.92
N THR A 97 -0.93 -8.09 1.03
CA THR A 97 -2.35 -7.73 0.91
C THR A 97 -3.12 -8.87 0.28
N ALA A 98 -2.63 -9.43 -0.84
CA ALA A 98 -3.27 -10.55 -1.53
C ALA A 98 -3.44 -11.75 -0.59
N MET A 99 -2.33 -12.21 0.00
CA MET A 99 -2.30 -13.33 0.94
C MET A 99 -3.34 -13.19 2.05
N ARG A 100 -3.36 -12.05 2.76
CA ARG A 100 -4.22 -11.85 3.92
C ARG A 100 -5.69 -11.70 3.56
N LEU A 101 -6.02 -11.01 2.47
CA LEU A 101 -7.42 -10.84 2.06
C LEU A 101 -7.98 -12.13 1.47
N PHE A 102 -7.19 -12.89 0.69
CA PHE A 102 -7.60 -14.21 0.22
C PHE A 102 -7.81 -15.20 1.36
N MET A 103 -7.06 -15.13 2.47
CA MET A 103 -7.37 -15.94 3.65
C MET A 103 -8.83 -15.75 4.11
N GLY A 104 -9.31 -14.50 4.13
CA GLY A 104 -10.70 -14.19 4.46
C GLY A 104 -11.70 -14.61 3.39
N LEU A 105 -11.44 -14.22 2.13
CA LEU A 105 -12.32 -14.51 1.00
C LEU A 105 -12.49 -16.02 0.72
N LEU A 106 -11.45 -16.81 1.01
CA LEU A 106 -11.43 -18.25 0.73
C LEU A 106 -11.83 -19.11 1.93
N ALA A 107 -11.97 -18.52 3.13
CA ALA A 107 -12.23 -19.24 4.38
C ALA A 107 -13.50 -20.11 4.39
N ALA A 108 -14.50 -19.77 3.56
CA ALA A 108 -15.78 -20.48 3.48
C ALA A 108 -16.00 -21.23 2.16
N ARG A 109 -14.95 -21.38 1.34
CA ARG A 109 -15.09 -22.03 0.03
C ARG A 109 -15.30 -23.54 0.19
N PRO A 110 -16.01 -24.22 -0.72
CA PRO A 110 -16.26 -25.66 -0.63
C PRO A 110 -15.03 -26.51 -0.98
N PHE A 111 -13.90 -25.89 -1.33
CA PHE A 111 -12.66 -26.54 -1.74
C PHE A 111 -11.49 -26.04 -0.91
N ALA A 112 -10.44 -26.87 -0.82
CA ALA A 112 -9.21 -26.49 -0.15
C ALA A 112 -8.37 -25.58 -1.05
N THR A 113 -7.59 -24.68 -0.43
CA THR A 113 -6.62 -23.82 -1.12
C THR A 113 -5.33 -23.75 -0.32
N GLU A 114 -4.22 -23.58 -1.02
CA GLU A 114 -2.91 -23.25 -0.43
C GLU A 114 -2.46 -21.90 -0.99
N LEU A 115 -2.03 -21.00 -0.10
CA LEU A 115 -1.49 -19.70 -0.45
C LEU A 115 0.01 -19.69 -0.16
N ALA A 116 0.81 -19.37 -1.18
CA ALA A 116 2.27 -19.29 -1.12
C ALA A 116 2.75 -17.90 -1.52
N GLY A 117 4.03 -17.63 -1.30
CA GLY A 117 4.67 -16.36 -1.66
C GLY A 117 6.17 -16.52 -1.77
N ASP A 118 6.84 -15.44 -2.14
CA ASP A 118 8.29 -15.38 -2.22
C ASP A 118 8.98 -15.51 -0.84
N GLU A 119 10.30 -15.42 -0.83
CA GLU A 119 11.12 -15.51 0.39
C GLU A 119 10.74 -14.44 1.43
N SER A 120 10.54 -13.19 0.99
CA SER A 120 10.16 -12.09 1.89
C SER A 120 8.75 -12.30 2.48
N LEU A 121 7.77 -12.65 1.64
CA LEU A 121 6.40 -12.89 2.09
C LEU A 121 6.32 -14.11 3.03
N SER A 122 7.14 -15.13 2.78
CA SER A 122 7.22 -16.34 3.59
C SER A 122 7.69 -16.10 5.03
N GLU A 123 8.32 -14.96 5.32
CA GLU A 123 8.74 -14.58 6.67
C GLU A 123 7.72 -13.73 7.43
N ARG A 124 6.67 -13.25 6.76
CA ARG A 124 5.70 -12.31 7.34
C ARG A 124 4.63 -13.01 8.18
N PRO A 125 4.17 -12.39 9.29
CA PRO A 125 3.18 -12.99 10.16
C PRO A 125 1.79 -13.03 9.49
N MET A 126 1.15 -14.21 9.58
CA MET A 126 -0.20 -14.51 9.11
C MET A 126 -1.17 -14.81 10.25
N GLU A 127 -0.65 -15.10 11.46
CA GLU A 127 -1.48 -15.51 12.59
C GLU A 127 -2.46 -14.41 13.07
N ARG A 128 -2.12 -13.14 12.87
CA ARG A 128 -3.03 -12.00 13.12
C ARG A 128 -4.31 -12.04 12.28
N VAL A 129 -4.30 -12.75 11.17
CA VAL A 129 -5.46 -12.99 10.30
C VAL A 129 -6.03 -14.39 10.50
N ALA A 130 -5.18 -15.42 10.60
CA ALA A 130 -5.64 -16.80 10.76
C ALA A 130 -6.45 -17.00 12.04
N ARG A 131 -6.04 -16.36 13.15
CA ARG A 131 -6.70 -16.50 14.46
C ARG A 131 -8.17 -16.08 14.45
N PRO A 132 -8.55 -14.84 14.07
CA PRO A 132 -9.96 -14.47 14.02
C PRO A 132 -10.76 -15.29 13.02
N LEU A 133 -10.18 -15.70 11.89
CA LEU A 133 -10.87 -16.57 10.93
C LEU A 133 -11.17 -17.96 11.53
N ARG A 134 -10.26 -18.52 12.33
CA ARG A 134 -10.53 -19.76 13.10
C ARG A 134 -11.63 -19.56 14.13
N GLN A 135 -11.71 -18.39 14.77
CA GLN A 135 -12.82 -18.07 15.69
C GLN A 135 -14.18 -18.05 14.96
N MET A 136 -14.20 -17.65 13.68
CA MET A 136 -15.39 -17.75 12.82
C MET A 136 -15.74 -19.19 12.41
N GLY A 137 -14.85 -20.17 12.64
CA GLY A 137 -15.06 -21.58 12.28
C GLY A 137 -14.27 -22.09 11.06
N ALA A 138 -13.39 -21.26 10.49
CA ALA A 138 -12.49 -21.67 9.40
C ALA A 138 -11.43 -22.67 9.89
N ASP A 139 -11.02 -23.60 9.03
CA ASP A 139 -9.86 -24.47 9.26
C ASP A 139 -8.70 -23.95 8.42
N ILE A 140 -7.83 -23.19 9.07
CA ILE A 140 -6.66 -22.56 8.47
C ILE A 140 -5.43 -23.05 9.20
N ARG A 141 -4.42 -23.52 8.47
CA ARG A 141 -3.13 -23.97 9.01
C ARG A 141 -2.02 -23.10 8.43
N THR A 142 -1.07 -22.74 9.28
CA THR A 142 0.10 -21.92 8.93
C THR A 142 1.36 -22.67 9.36
N ARG A 143 2.49 -22.36 8.74
CA ARG A 143 3.80 -22.86 9.17
C ARG A 143 4.34 -21.96 10.28
N ASN A 144 4.11 -22.31 11.54
CA ASN A 144 4.52 -21.51 12.71
C ASN A 144 4.05 -20.05 12.63
N GLY A 145 2.81 -19.83 12.18
CA GLY A 145 2.25 -18.47 12.02
C GLY A 145 2.63 -17.75 10.74
N LYS A 146 3.37 -18.39 9.82
CA LYS A 146 3.85 -17.85 8.53
C LYS A 146 3.34 -18.67 7.32
N PRO A 147 3.50 -18.20 6.07
CA PRO A 147 3.22 -19.00 4.87
C PRO A 147 4.10 -20.27 4.77
N PRO A 148 3.72 -21.26 3.93
CA PRO A 148 2.46 -21.33 3.19
C PRO A 148 1.25 -21.44 4.13
N VAL A 149 0.10 -20.94 3.67
CA VAL A 149 -1.17 -20.99 4.41
C VAL A 149 -2.10 -21.97 3.73
N GLN A 150 -2.53 -22.99 4.46
CA GLN A 150 -3.49 -23.98 4.00
C GLN A 150 -4.88 -23.66 4.55
N ILE A 151 -5.88 -23.63 3.69
CA ILE A 151 -7.28 -23.32 4.03
C ILE A 151 -8.11 -24.52 3.59
N ALA A 152 -8.75 -25.22 4.54
CA ALA A 152 -9.60 -26.35 4.21
C ALA A 152 -10.97 -25.88 3.68
N GLY A 153 -11.54 -26.67 2.77
CA GLY A 153 -12.85 -26.39 2.21
C GLY A 153 -14.02 -26.84 3.07
N GLY A 154 -15.22 -26.37 2.74
CA GLY A 154 -16.49 -26.89 3.24
C GLY A 154 -16.83 -26.48 4.68
N ARG A 155 -16.15 -25.46 5.23
CA ARG A 155 -16.42 -24.95 6.57
C ARG A 155 -17.62 -23.99 6.54
N LYS A 156 -18.47 -24.08 7.57
CA LYS A 156 -19.54 -23.11 7.82
C LYS A 156 -19.01 -22.05 8.78
N LEU A 157 -19.10 -20.78 8.39
CA LEU A 157 -18.66 -19.67 9.23
C LEU A 157 -19.81 -19.09 10.06
N GLN A 158 -19.50 -18.64 11.26
CA GLN A 158 -20.38 -17.85 12.12
C GLN A 158 -19.84 -16.43 12.21
N GLY A 159 -20.75 -15.45 12.19
CA GLY A 159 -20.41 -14.07 12.42
C GLY A 159 -19.88 -13.87 13.83
N ILE A 160 -18.92 -12.95 13.98
CA ILE A 160 -18.27 -12.66 15.27
C ILE A 160 -18.29 -11.17 15.55
N GLN A 161 -18.20 -10.80 16.83
CA GLN A 161 -17.77 -9.48 17.26
C GLN A 161 -16.28 -9.57 17.58
N PHE A 162 -15.46 -8.85 16.82
CA PHE A 162 -14.01 -8.95 16.91
C PHE A 162 -13.39 -7.60 17.25
N ASP A 163 -12.91 -7.48 18.48
CA ASP A 163 -12.09 -6.36 18.91
C ASP A 163 -10.65 -6.58 18.45
N MET A 164 -10.19 -5.73 17.53
CA MET A 164 -8.86 -5.88 16.96
C MET A 164 -7.78 -5.51 17.98
N PRO A 165 -6.79 -6.39 18.25
CA PRO A 165 -5.72 -6.08 19.20
C PRO A 165 -4.74 -5.03 18.66
N ILE A 166 -4.70 -4.83 17.33
CA ILE A 166 -3.81 -3.90 16.64
C ILE A 166 -4.56 -3.19 15.51
N ALA A 167 -4.19 -1.95 15.21
CA ALA A 167 -4.73 -1.20 14.09
C ALA A 167 -4.20 -1.76 12.75
N SER A 168 -4.94 -2.67 12.12
CA SER A 168 -4.56 -3.28 10.84
C SER A 168 -5.73 -3.42 9.87
N ALA A 169 -5.73 -2.60 8.82
CA ALA A 169 -6.73 -2.64 7.76
C ALA A 169 -6.82 -4.02 7.09
N GLN A 170 -5.72 -4.76 6.98
CA GLN A 170 -5.70 -6.11 6.38
C GLN A 170 -6.42 -7.14 7.25
N VAL A 171 -6.29 -7.05 8.58
CA VAL A 171 -7.03 -7.92 9.52
C VAL A 171 -8.52 -7.62 9.44
N LYS A 172 -8.91 -6.34 9.53
CA LYS A 172 -10.30 -5.90 9.34
C LYS A 172 -10.87 -6.44 8.03
N SER A 173 -10.15 -6.23 6.93
CA SER A 173 -10.58 -6.66 5.60
C SER A 173 -10.79 -8.16 5.54
N ALA A 174 -9.86 -8.97 6.03
CA ALA A 174 -10.00 -10.43 5.99
C ALA A 174 -11.22 -10.92 6.78
N VAL A 175 -11.47 -10.37 7.96
CA VAL A 175 -12.64 -10.73 8.78
C VAL A 175 -13.94 -10.30 8.11
N LEU A 176 -14.01 -9.09 7.55
CA LEU A 176 -15.18 -8.64 6.79
C LEU A 176 -15.41 -9.49 5.52
N LEU A 177 -14.35 -9.84 4.78
CA LEU A 177 -14.49 -10.70 3.59
C LEU A 177 -15.00 -12.11 3.95
N ALA A 178 -14.54 -12.68 5.07
CA ALA A 178 -15.08 -13.93 5.59
C ALA A 178 -16.54 -13.78 6.05
N GLY A 179 -16.89 -12.60 6.60
CA GLY A 179 -18.23 -12.25 7.04
C GLY A 179 -19.28 -12.28 5.93
N LEU A 180 -18.89 -12.07 4.67
CA LEU A 180 -19.78 -12.23 3.50
C LEU A 180 -20.41 -13.63 3.43
N TYR A 181 -19.71 -14.64 3.95
CA TYR A 181 -20.12 -16.05 3.93
C TYR A 181 -20.68 -16.54 5.27
N ALA A 182 -20.60 -15.71 6.32
CA ALA A 182 -20.93 -16.13 7.66
C ALA A 182 -22.45 -16.16 7.91
N THR A 183 -22.89 -17.01 8.83
CA THR A 183 -24.25 -16.90 9.38
C THR A 183 -24.28 -15.77 10.39
N GLY A 184 -25.24 -14.85 10.28
CA GLY A 184 -25.40 -13.72 11.19
C GLY A 184 -24.56 -12.50 10.81
N GLU A 185 -24.28 -11.65 11.80
CA GLU A 185 -23.53 -10.41 11.61
C GLU A 185 -22.06 -10.58 12.00
N THR A 186 -21.17 -9.98 11.21
CA THR A 186 -19.75 -9.87 11.53
C THR A 186 -19.42 -8.40 11.80
N SER A 187 -18.88 -8.13 12.99
CA SER A 187 -18.52 -6.80 13.47
C SER A 187 -17.05 -6.76 13.83
N VAL A 188 -16.34 -5.73 13.38
CA VAL A 188 -14.93 -5.51 13.68
C VAL A 188 -14.78 -4.14 14.34
N THR A 189 -14.23 -4.10 15.56
CA THR A 189 -13.94 -2.87 16.30
C THR A 189 -12.46 -2.56 16.22
N GLU A 190 -12.12 -1.38 15.70
CA GLU A 190 -10.73 -0.96 15.51
C GLU A 190 -10.20 -0.16 16.72
N PRO A 191 -8.96 -0.42 17.21
CA PRO A 191 -8.38 0.36 18.31
C PRO A 191 -7.94 1.76 17.87
N ALA A 192 -7.74 1.96 16.56
CA ALA A 192 -7.48 3.24 15.92
C ALA A 192 -7.96 3.18 14.47
N VAL A 193 -8.20 4.34 13.84
CA VAL A 193 -8.65 4.41 12.45
C VAL A 193 -7.63 3.74 11.53
N THR A 194 -8.11 2.84 10.66
CA THR A 194 -7.32 2.28 9.56
C THR A 194 -8.02 2.52 8.22
N ARG A 195 -7.32 2.21 7.12
CA ARG A 195 -7.84 2.31 5.75
C ARG A 195 -9.22 1.65 5.63
N ASP A 196 -10.15 2.33 4.96
CA ASP A 196 -11.56 1.92 4.82
C ASP A 196 -11.94 1.47 3.39
N HIS A 197 -10.93 1.14 2.55
CA HIS A 197 -11.14 0.73 1.15
C HIS A 197 -12.03 -0.52 1.01
N THR A 198 -12.02 -1.45 1.98
CA THR A 198 -12.89 -2.64 1.92
C THR A 198 -14.34 -2.24 2.11
N GLU A 199 -14.60 -1.39 3.10
CA GLU A 199 -15.92 -0.90 3.45
C GLU A 199 -16.53 -0.10 2.29
N ARG A 200 -15.76 0.82 1.70
CA ARG A 200 -16.19 1.61 0.54
C ARG A 200 -16.50 0.72 -0.66
N MET A 201 -15.62 -0.23 -0.98
CA MET A 201 -15.81 -1.12 -2.12
C MET A 201 -16.99 -2.08 -1.91
N LEU A 202 -17.17 -2.60 -0.70
CA LEU A 202 -18.34 -3.42 -0.34
C LEU A 202 -19.64 -2.63 -0.51
N ALA A 203 -19.69 -1.41 0.01
CA ALA A 203 -20.85 -0.53 -0.15
C ALA A 203 -21.13 -0.21 -1.62
N ARG A 204 -20.08 0.11 -2.39
CA ARG A 204 -20.18 0.38 -3.84
C ARG A 204 -20.75 -0.81 -4.62
N LEU A 205 -20.40 -2.04 -4.23
CA LEU A 205 -20.89 -3.27 -4.85
C LEU A 205 -22.21 -3.76 -4.25
N GLY A 206 -22.87 -2.97 -3.39
CA GLY A 206 -24.21 -3.25 -2.89
C GLY A 206 -24.30 -4.01 -1.56
N CYS A 207 -23.18 -4.25 -0.87
CA CYS A 207 -23.21 -4.80 0.50
C CYS A 207 -23.48 -3.68 1.51
N PRO A 208 -24.55 -3.77 2.33
CA PRO A 208 -24.79 -2.79 3.39
C PRO A 208 -23.70 -2.85 4.46
N VAL A 209 -22.89 -1.80 4.54
CA VAL A 209 -21.87 -1.64 5.58
C VAL A 209 -22.36 -0.63 6.60
N ARG A 210 -22.51 -1.05 7.86
CA ARG A 210 -22.88 -0.16 8.97
C ARG A 210 -21.63 0.21 9.75
N ARG A 211 -21.54 1.47 10.17
CA ARG A 211 -20.47 1.97 11.03
C ARG A 211 -21.07 2.64 12.26
N PHE A 212 -20.63 2.23 13.44
CA PHE A 212 -20.97 2.85 14.71
C PHE A 212 -19.68 3.12 15.49
N GLY A 213 -19.24 4.39 15.51
CA GLY A 213 -17.94 4.77 16.07
C GLY A 213 -16.78 3.99 15.41
N PRO A 214 -15.95 3.26 16.19
CA PRO A 214 -14.84 2.46 15.67
C PRO A 214 -15.26 1.08 15.14
N THR A 215 -16.54 0.72 15.20
CA THR A 215 -17.03 -0.60 14.81
C THR A 215 -17.64 -0.58 13.41
N VAL A 216 -17.19 -1.50 12.55
CA VAL A 216 -17.74 -1.77 11.22
C VAL A 216 -18.47 -3.11 11.25
N THR A 217 -19.69 -3.15 10.73
CA THR A 217 -20.54 -4.35 10.72
C THR A 217 -21.10 -4.63 9.34
N ILE A 218 -21.06 -5.91 8.94
CA ILE A 218 -21.77 -6.44 7.78
C ILE A 218 -22.62 -7.65 8.17
N ALA A 219 -23.67 -7.92 7.39
CA ALA A 219 -24.44 -9.16 7.49
C ALA A 219 -23.97 -10.13 6.41
N GLY A 220 -23.87 -11.42 6.74
CA GLY A 220 -23.55 -12.45 5.75
C GLY A 220 -24.67 -12.68 4.75
N GLY A 221 -24.32 -13.24 3.59
CA GLY A 221 -25.26 -13.52 2.50
C GLY A 221 -25.62 -12.31 1.64
N ALA A 222 -24.92 -11.19 1.77
CA ALA A 222 -25.12 -10.02 0.91
C ALA A 222 -24.76 -10.34 -0.56
N THR A 223 -25.63 -9.99 -1.50
CA THR A 223 -25.29 -10.05 -2.92
C THR A 223 -24.42 -8.86 -3.30
N LEU A 224 -23.30 -9.13 -3.94
CA LEU A 224 -22.46 -8.11 -4.56
C LEU A 224 -22.79 -8.02 -6.05
N THR A 225 -22.98 -6.82 -6.59
CA THR A 225 -23.29 -6.57 -8.01
C THR A 225 -22.12 -5.85 -8.66
N GLY A 226 -21.68 -6.32 -9.83
CA GLY A 226 -20.60 -5.70 -10.59
C GLY A 226 -20.91 -4.25 -10.95
N ALA A 227 -19.87 -3.42 -10.98
CA ALA A 227 -19.99 -1.98 -11.19
C ALA A 227 -18.78 -1.41 -11.94
N GLN A 228 -18.91 -0.17 -12.41
CA GLN A 228 -17.76 0.64 -12.82
C GLN A 228 -16.99 1.11 -11.58
N ILE A 229 -15.68 0.85 -11.60
CA ILE A 229 -14.73 1.17 -10.55
C ILE A 229 -13.57 1.92 -11.19
N GLU A 230 -13.50 3.22 -10.94
CA GLU A 230 -12.31 4.01 -11.25
C GLU A 230 -11.34 3.95 -10.07
N VAL A 231 -10.15 3.38 -10.31
CA VAL A 231 -9.10 3.28 -9.31
C VAL A 231 -8.40 4.64 -9.21
N PRO A 232 -8.40 5.30 -8.05
CA PRO A 232 -7.73 6.58 -7.88
C PRO A 232 -6.21 6.40 -7.96
N GLY A 233 -5.46 7.44 -8.32
CA GLY A 233 -4.00 7.45 -8.23
C GLY A 233 -3.52 7.22 -6.79
N ASP A 234 -2.50 6.38 -6.61
CA ASP A 234 -2.00 5.99 -5.28
C ASP A 234 -1.35 7.18 -4.58
N LEU A 235 -1.91 7.60 -3.44
CA LEU A 235 -1.30 8.64 -2.62
C LEU A 235 0.09 8.24 -2.11
N SER A 236 0.33 6.95 -1.86
CA SER A 236 1.67 6.47 -1.49
C SER A 236 2.70 6.70 -2.59
N SER A 237 2.29 6.55 -3.86
CA SER A 237 3.15 6.83 -5.02
C SER A 237 3.27 8.33 -5.27
N ALA A 238 2.18 9.08 -5.10
CA ALA A 238 2.17 10.54 -5.17
C ALA A 238 3.09 11.17 -4.12
N ALA A 239 3.17 10.61 -2.90
CA ALA A 239 4.01 11.13 -1.82
C ALA A 239 5.47 11.37 -2.26
N PHE A 240 6.07 10.45 -3.03
CA PHE A 240 7.42 10.61 -3.56
C PHE A 240 7.55 11.85 -4.45
N MET A 241 6.57 12.06 -5.32
CA MET A 241 6.54 13.19 -6.26
C MET A 241 6.21 14.51 -5.54
N ILE A 242 5.34 14.46 -4.54
CA ILE A 242 5.06 15.60 -3.64
C ILE A 242 6.36 16.02 -2.95
N LEU A 243 7.08 15.10 -2.31
CA LEU A 243 8.33 15.46 -1.65
C LEU A 243 9.37 16.00 -2.65
N ALA A 244 9.45 15.44 -3.87
CA ALA A 244 10.31 15.98 -4.92
C ALA A 244 9.99 17.45 -5.23
N GLY A 245 8.69 17.78 -5.39
CA GLY A 245 8.22 19.15 -5.60
C GLY A 245 8.52 20.07 -4.41
N CYS A 246 8.29 19.60 -3.18
CA CYS A 246 8.59 20.37 -1.96
C CYS A 246 10.09 20.66 -1.82
N LEU A 247 10.96 19.70 -2.18
CA LEU A 247 12.41 19.84 -2.06
C LEU A 247 13.03 20.61 -3.25
N ALA A 248 12.26 20.92 -4.28
CA ALA A 248 12.78 21.58 -5.48
C ALA A 248 13.35 22.98 -5.17
N ALA A 249 14.33 23.41 -5.95
CA ALA A 249 14.84 24.79 -5.92
C ALA A 249 13.93 25.77 -6.68
N GLY A 250 12.98 25.25 -7.45
CA GLY A 250 12.04 26.01 -8.26
C GLY A 250 11.15 25.09 -9.12
N GLY A 251 10.12 25.67 -9.71
CA GLY A 251 9.10 24.97 -10.51
C GLY A 251 7.78 24.79 -9.75
N GLU A 252 6.79 24.22 -10.42
CA GLU A 252 5.49 23.85 -9.84
C GLU A 252 5.10 22.48 -10.40
N LEU A 253 4.72 21.56 -9.52
CA LEU A 253 4.32 20.21 -9.89
C LEU A 253 2.82 20.03 -9.67
N VAL A 254 2.12 19.55 -10.69
CA VAL A 254 0.73 19.12 -10.59
C VAL A 254 0.65 17.60 -10.67
N ILE A 255 0.01 17.00 -9.68
CA ILE A 255 -0.29 15.56 -9.66
C ILE A 255 -1.80 15.41 -9.78
N GLU A 256 -2.26 14.80 -10.87
CA GLU A 256 -3.67 14.62 -11.16
C GLU A 256 -4.22 13.29 -10.60
N GLN A 257 -5.53 13.27 -10.35
CA GLN A 257 -6.29 12.07 -9.98
C GLN A 257 -5.73 11.33 -8.74
N VAL A 258 -5.22 12.06 -7.76
CA VAL A 258 -4.69 11.47 -6.53
C VAL A 258 -5.83 11.09 -5.59
N GLY A 259 -5.78 9.89 -5.01
CA GLY A 259 -6.71 9.47 -3.97
C GLY A 259 -6.55 10.33 -2.70
N LEU A 260 -7.65 10.94 -2.26
CA LEU A 260 -7.71 11.85 -1.10
C LEU A 260 -8.49 11.22 0.06
N ASN A 261 -8.50 9.89 0.15
CA ASN A 261 -9.18 9.20 1.23
C ASN A 261 -8.60 9.66 2.59
N PRO A 262 -9.41 10.21 3.52
CA PRO A 262 -8.92 10.73 4.79
C PRO A 262 -8.12 9.73 5.63
N THR A 263 -8.34 8.43 5.43
CA THR A 263 -7.58 7.36 6.10
C THR A 263 -6.19 7.11 5.49
N ARG A 264 -5.84 7.83 4.41
CA ARG A 264 -4.57 7.77 3.67
C ARG A 264 -3.81 9.10 3.67
N THR A 265 -4.47 10.23 3.92
CA THR A 265 -3.87 11.57 3.82
C THR A 265 -2.98 11.96 5.00
N GLY A 266 -2.67 11.04 5.92
CA GLY A 266 -1.78 11.31 7.06
C GLY A 266 -0.43 11.89 6.65
N ILE A 267 0.13 11.43 5.52
CA ILE A 267 1.39 11.97 4.97
C ILE A 267 1.29 13.45 4.59
N LEU A 268 0.18 13.87 3.97
CA LEU A 268 -0.05 15.27 3.60
C LEU A 268 -0.06 16.13 4.87
N ARG A 269 -0.73 15.67 5.92
CA ARG A 269 -0.78 16.38 7.20
C ARG A 269 0.59 16.49 7.86
N ILE A 270 1.40 15.44 7.82
CA ILE A 270 2.77 15.46 8.35
C ILE A 270 3.64 16.45 7.56
N LEU A 271 3.57 16.42 6.23
CA LEU A 271 4.33 17.35 5.39
C LEU A 271 3.91 18.81 5.61
N GLU A 272 2.61 19.10 5.75
CA GLU A 272 2.12 20.44 6.16
C GLU A 272 2.72 20.90 7.49
N LEU A 273 2.75 20.01 8.49
CA LEU A 273 3.37 20.31 9.79
C LEU A 273 4.87 20.58 9.65
N MET A 274 5.54 19.93 8.69
CA MET A 274 6.93 20.23 8.34
C MET A 274 7.08 21.50 7.50
N GLY A 275 6.00 22.19 7.12
CA GLY A 275 6.03 23.42 6.31
C GLY A 275 6.01 23.20 4.80
N ALA A 276 5.51 22.05 4.33
CA ALA A 276 5.26 21.83 2.92
C ALA A 276 4.12 22.73 2.40
N GLU A 277 4.31 23.29 1.22
CA GLU A 277 3.35 24.11 0.50
C GLU A 277 2.73 23.32 -0.64
N PHE A 278 1.44 23.00 -0.53
CA PHE A 278 0.66 22.45 -1.62
C PHE A 278 -0.80 22.88 -1.52
N ARG A 279 -1.48 22.94 -2.67
CA ARG A 279 -2.93 23.15 -2.78
C ARG A 279 -3.59 21.84 -3.19
N ILE A 280 -4.68 21.51 -2.50
CA ILE A 280 -5.55 20.39 -2.87
C ILE A 280 -6.77 20.96 -3.61
N GLU A 281 -7.03 20.47 -4.81
CA GLU A 281 -8.25 20.74 -5.58
C GLU A 281 -9.08 19.45 -5.63
N PRO A 282 -10.12 19.30 -4.78
CA PRO A 282 -10.97 18.12 -4.78
C PRO A 282 -11.66 17.93 -6.14
N GLY A 283 -11.74 16.68 -6.59
CA GLY A 283 -12.53 16.26 -7.73
C GLY A 283 -14.02 16.12 -7.39
N PRO A 284 -14.84 15.72 -8.37
CA PRO A 284 -16.25 15.41 -8.13
C PRO A 284 -16.42 14.25 -7.14
N ASP A 285 -17.46 14.32 -6.30
CA ASP A 285 -17.86 13.20 -5.43
C ASP A 285 -18.81 12.27 -6.17
N GLU A 286 -18.30 11.10 -6.60
CA GLU A 286 -19.07 10.09 -7.33
C GLU A 286 -19.50 8.89 -6.46
N GLY A 287 -19.43 9.04 -5.14
CA GLY A 287 -19.87 7.99 -4.20
C GLY A 287 -18.91 6.79 -4.11
N GLY A 288 -17.62 7.02 -4.35
CA GLY A 288 -16.53 6.02 -4.32
C GLY A 288 -15.34 6.44 -3.44
N GLU A 289 -14.13 6.22 -3.96
CA GLU A 289 -12.92 6.79 -3.36
C GLU A 289 -12.82 8.28 -3.73
N PRO A 290 -12.58 9.18 -2.76
CA PRO A 290 -12.42 10.60 -3.07
C PRO A 290 -11.10 10.83 -3.83
N VAL A 291 -11.15 11.69 -4.83
CA VAL A 291 -10.01 12.03 -5.69
C VAL A 291 -9.82 13.53 -5.81
N GLY A 292 -8.65 13.97 -6.23
CA GLY A 292 -8.40 15.36 -6.57
C GLY A 292 -7.04 15.60 -7.22
N ARG A 293 -6.71 16.87 -7.41
CA ARG A 293 -5.40 17.32 -7.90
C ARG A 293 -4.60 17.91 -6.75
N LEU A 294 -3.30 17.67 -6.77
CA LEU A 294 -2.33 18.29 -5.85
C LEU A 294 -1.40 19.19 -6.65
N ILE A 295 -1.35 20.47 -6.27
CA ILE A 295 -0.41 21.45 -6.83
C ILE A 295 0.64 21.70 -5.77
N VAL A 296 1.88 21.34 -6.04
CA VAL A 296 2.98 21.31 -5.07
C VAL A 296 4.00 22.38 -5.42
N SER A 297 4.36 23.16 -4.42
CA SER A 297 5.32 24.26 -4.53
C SER A 297 6.63 23.93 -3.78
N PRO A 298 7.77 24.47 -4.25
CA PRO A 298 9.01 24.49 -3.50
C PRO A 298 8.80 24.99 -2.06
N SER A 299 9.34 24.27 -1.09
CA SER A 299 9.06 24.46 0.34
C SER A 299 10.35 24.43 1.16
N ARG A 300 10.36 25.10 2.30
CA ARG A 300 11.44 24.97 3.30
C ARG A 300 10.94 24.12 4.46
N LEU A 301 11.33 22.84 4.44
CA LEU A 301 10.90 21.91 5.47
C LEU A 301 11.63 22.16 6.79
N HIS A 302 10.93 21.97 7.91
CA HIS A 302 11.47 22.01 9.27
C HIS A 302 11.15 20.74 10.05
N GLY A 303 11.98 20.49 11.06
CA GLY A 303 11.86 19.33 11.93
C GLY A 303 10.67 19.44 12.87
N ILE A 304 10.04 18.30 13.16
CA ILE A 304 8.84 18.21 14.00
C ILE A 304 8.89 17.00 14.94
N GLN A 305 8.11 17.05 16.02
CA GLN A 305 7.70 15.82 16.70
C GLN A 305 6.45 15.28 15.99
N VAL A 306 6.56 14.13 15.32
CA VAL A 306 5.44 13.58 14.55
C VAL A 306 4.31 13.18 15.52
N PRO A 307 3.08 13.70 15.34
CA PRO A 307 1.95 13.34 16.19
C PRO A 307 1.67 11.83 16.13
N PRO A 308 1.58 11.12 17.28
CA PRO A 308 1.39 9.67 17.31
C PRO A 308 0.15 9.18 16.55
N GLU A 309 -0.93 9.96 16.53
CA GLU A 309 -2.17 9.65 15.84
C GLU A 309 -2.05 9.64 14.31
N LEU A 310 -1.03 10.31 13.74
CA LEU A 310 -0.76 10.31 12.30
C LEU A 310 0.09 9.12 11.86
N VAL A 311 0.79 8.46 12.79
CA VAL A 311 1.70 7.35 12.50
C VAL A 311 0.98 6.17 11.81
N PRO A 312 -0.19 5.69 12.29
CA PRO A 312 -0.91 4.62 11.59
C PRO A 312 -1.41 5.03 10.19
N LEU A 313 -1.70 6.31 9.98
CA LEU A 313 -2.27 6.84 8.73
C LEU A 313 -1.23 7.03 7.63
N ALA A 314 0.05 7.17 8.01
CA ALA A 314 1.19 7.36 7.09
C ALA A 314 2.24 6.23 7.20
N ILE A 315 1.86 5.07 7.75
CA ILE A 315 2.81 4.03 8.14
C ILE A 315 3.69 3.54 6.98
N ASP A 316 3.20 3.57 5.74
CA ASP A 316 3.99 3.11 4.61
C ASP A 316 4.86 4.25 4.00
N GLU A 317 4.68 5.51 4.42
CA GLU A 317 5.37 6.70 3.92
C GLU A 317 6.57 7.10 4.79
N PHE A 318 6.80 6.43 5.92
CA PHE A 318 7.92 6.75 6.81
C PHE A 318 9.33 6.67 6.21
N PRO A 319 9.66 5.73 5.29
CA PRO A 319 10.94 5.78 4.60
C PRO A 319 11.17 7.13 3.90
N LEU A 320 10.11 7.65 3.27
CA LEU A 320 10.13 8.96 2.61
C LEU A 320 10.20 10.11 3.62
N LEU A 321 9.44 10.04 4.72
CA LEU A 321 9.48 11.04 5.79
C LEU A 321 10.84 11.12 6.48
N PHE A 322 11.54 10.01 6.66
CA PHE A 322 12.89 10.01 7.22
C PHE A 322 13.88 10.73 6.29
N VAL A 323 13.73 10.56 4.98
CA VAL A 323 14.50 11.33 3.99
C VAL A 323 14.10 12.81 3.99
N ALA A 324 12.80 13.13 4.11
CA ALA A 324 12.34 14.51 4.25
C ALA A 324 12.94 15.18 5.50
N ALA A 325 12.94 14.47 6.64
CA ALA A 325 13.53 14.94 7.89
C ALA A 325 15.04 15.18 7.77
N ALA A 326 15.76 14.32 7.05
CA ALA A 326 17.18 14.47 6.81
C ALA A 326 17.53 15.74 6.01
N LEU A 327 16.59 16.27 5.22
CA LEU A 327 16.74 17.47 4.41
C LEU A 327 16.02 18.70 5.00
N ALA A 328 15.36 18.54 6.16
CA ALA A 328 14.67 19.62 6.85
C ALA A 328 15.63 20.45 7.73
N THR A 329 15.20 21.63 8.16
CA THR A 329 15.91 22.40 9.19
C THR A 329 15.50 21.93 10.59
N GLY A 330 16.46 21.53 11.43
CA GLY A 330 16.20 21.12 12.81
C GLY A 330 16.03 19.60 12.99
N GLU A 331 15.43 19.18 14.10
CA GLU A 331 15.28 17.77 14.47
C GLU A 331 13.86 17.28 14.21
N THR A 332 13.71 16.10 13.60
CA THR A 332 12.45 15.36 13.54
C THR A 332 12.50 14.13 14.43
N VAL A 333 11.46 13.92 15.24
CA VAL A 333 11.33 12.75 16.13
C VAL A 333 10.08 11.96 15.77
N VAL A 334 10.26 10.65 15.57
CA VAL A 334 9.19 9.68 15.32
C VAL A 334 9.19 8.61 16.40
N ARG A 335 8.00 8.30 16.91
CA ARG A 335 7.70 7.24 17.90
C ARG A 335 6.45 6.46 17.48
N GLY A 336 6.21 5.30 18.07
CA GLY A 336 5.00 4.49 17.81
C GLY A 336 4.97 3.79 16.44
N ALA A 337 6.09 3.73 15.72
CA ALA A 337 6.20 3.17 14.37
C ALA A 337 6.86 1.78 14.33
N ALA A 338 6.76 0.99 15.40
CA ALA A 338 7.40 -0.32 15.51
C ALA A 338 7.01 -1.31 14.38
N GLU A 339 5.80 -1.20 13.82
CA GLU A 339 5.36 -2.01 12.66
C GLU A 339 6.28 -1.88 11.44
N LEU A 340 7.05 -0.79 11.31
CA LEU A 340 8.02 -0.60 10.23
C LEU A 340 9.12 -1.67 10.20
N ARG A 341 9.41 -2.29 11.34
CA ARG A 341 10.43 -3.36 11.45
C ARG A 341 9.96 -4.70 10.89
N HIS A 342 8.66 -4.84 10.60
CA HIS A 342 8.02 -6.08 10.15
C HIS A 342 7.37 -5.95 8.76
N LYS A 343 7.87 -4.99 7.97
CA LYS A 343 7.47 -4.74 6.58
C LYS A 343 8.31 -5.62 5.63
N GLU A 344 8.46 -5.21 4.38
CA GLU A 344 9.32 -5.86 3.38
C GLU A 344 10.80 -5.90 3.82
N SER A 345 11.20 -4.93 4.65
CA SER A 345 12.49 -4.88 5.35
C SER A 345 12.30 -4.33 6.77
N ASP A 346 13.37 -4.30 7.58
CA ASP A 346 13.43 -3.42 8.74
C ASP A 346 13.62 -1.97 8.27
N ARG A 347 12.52 -1.31 7.90
CA ARG A 347 12.54 0.02 7.29
C ARG A 347 13.20 1.09 8.15
N ILE A 348 13.13 0.95 9.48
CA ILE A 348 13.79 1.90 10.39
C ILE A 348 15.31 1.73 10.26
N GLY A 349 15.79 0.49 10.43
CA GLY A 349 17.22 0.20 10.40
C GLY A 349 17.86 0.47 9.04
N VAL A 350 17.19 0.07 7.95
CA VAL A 350 17.70 0.24 6.59
C VAL A 350 17.83 1.72 6.24
N VAL A 351 16.79 2.53 6.49
CA VAL A 351 16.82 3.97 6.17
C VAL A 351 17.81 4.71 7.09
N ALA A 352 17.87 4.39 8.38
CA ALA A 352 18.85 4.99 9.28
C ALA A 352 20.29 4.70 8.84
N THR A 353 20.58 3.46 8.43
CA THR A 353 21.89 3.07 7.90
C THR A 353 22.25 3.86 6.64
N GLY A 354 21.33 3.95 5.67
CA GLY A 354 21.56 4.71 4.44
C GLY A 354 21.73 6.21 4.69
N LEU A 355 20.94 6.81 5.58
CA LEU A 355 21.08 8.22 5.94
C LEU A 355 22.42 8.52 6.62
N ARG A 356 22.88 7.66 7.54
CA ARG A 356 24.23 7.78 8.14
C ARG A 356 25.33 7.66 7.10
N ALA A 357 25.20 6.74 6.14
CA ALA A 357 26.15 6.59 5.03
C ALA A 357 26.23 7.86 4.15
N LEU A 358 25.14 8.62 4.05
CA LEU A 358 25.08 9.91 3.34
C LEU A 358 25.45 11.12 4.22
N GLY A 359 25.87 10.90 5.48
CA GLY A 359 26.40 11.93 6.38
C GLY A 359 25.37 12.56 7.33
N ILE A 360 24.19 11.97 7.49
CA ILE A 360 23.12 12.48 8.38
C ILE A 360 23.21 11.82 9.76
N ASN A 361 23.01 12.61 10.81
CA ASN A 361 22.94 12.08 12.17
C ASN A 361 21.53 11.51 12.44
N VAL A 362 21.50 10.20 12.70
CA VAL A 362 20.26 9.46 12.99
C VAL A 362 20.46 8.61 14.23
N GLU A 363 19.60 8.81 15.23
CA GLU A 363 19.48 7.95 16.41
C GLU A 363 18.24 7.06 16.24
N GLU A 364 18.43 5.75 16.33
CA GLU A 364 17.32 4.79 16.20
C GLU A 364 16.66 4.51 17.54
N PHE A 365 15.35 4.28 17.47
CA PHE A 365 14.58 3.74 18.57
C PHE A 365 13.92 2.42 18.14
N PRO A 366 13.53 1.53 19.08
CA PRO A 366 12.77 0.33 18.72
C PRO A 366 11.51 0.65 17.91
N ASP A 367 10.89 1.81 18.14
CA ASP A 367 9.61 2.25 17.59
C ASP A 367 9.70 3.51 16.72
N GLY A 368 10.89 3.88 16.23
CA GLY A 368 11.04 5.06 15.39
C GLY A 368 12.49 5.54 15.28
N ALA A 369 12.67 6.83 15.06
CA ALA A 369 13.99 7.44 14.94
C ALA A 369 13.93 8.93 15.29
N ARG A 370 15.09 9.47 15.70
CA ARG A 370 15.38 10.89 15.76
C ARG A 370 16.37 11.22 14.66
N ILE A 371 16.03 12.20 13.83
CA ILE A 371 16.80 12.56 12.63
C ILE A 371 17.12 14.05 12.71
N GLN A 372 18.41 14.38 12.75
CA GLN A 372 18.88 15.76 12.66
C GLN A 372 19.05 16.11 11.18
N GLY A 373 18.27 17.08 10.72
CA GLY A 373 18.34 17.56 9.36
C GLY A 373 19.67 18.23 9.03
N GLY A 374 20.10 18.11 7.77
CA GLY A 374 21.39 18.55 7.27
C GLY A 374 21.52 18.38 5.75
N GLN A 375 22.75 18.22 5.27
CA GLN A 375 23.05 18.11 3.85
C GLN A 375 23.51 16.69 3.51
N LEU A 376 22.84 16.05 2.55
CA LEU A 376 23.25 14.74 2.02
C LEU A 376 24.53 14.92 1.19
N ARG A 377 25.60 14.19 1.52
CA ARG A 377 26.91 14.37 0.86
C ARG A 377 27.01 13.72 -0.51
N GLY A 378 26.31 12.61 -0.74
CA GLY A 378 26.54 11.67 -1.83
C GLY A 378 27.09 10.34 -1.31
N GLY A 379 27.13 9.30 -2.14
CA GLY A 379 27.65 7.99 -1.73
C GLY A 379 26.84 6.81 -2.26
N THR A 380 26.81 5.71 -1.50
CA THR A 380 26.07 4.50 -1.87
C THR A 380 25.17 4.07 -0.73
N VAL A 381 23.93 3.71 -1.07
CA VAL A 381 22.94 3.15 -0.14
C VAL A 381 22.38 1.86 -0.74
N ASP A 382 21.92 0.97 0.13
CA ASP A 382 21.32 -0.31 -0.26
C ASP A 382 19.86 -0.33 0.20
N SER A 383 18.94 -0.56 -0.73
CA SER A 383 17.51 -0.61 -0.43
C SER A 383 17.10 -1.87 0.34
N ARG A 384 17.95 -2.92 0.32
CA ARG A 384 17.67 -4.25 0.87
C ARG A 384 16.36 -4.84 0.33
N GLY A 385 16.11 -4.64 -0.96
CA GLY A 385 14.93 -5.11 -1.66
C GLY A 385 13.65 -4.34 -1.34
N ASP A 386 13.71 -3.25 -0.57
CA ASP A 386 12.52 -2.46 -0.23
C ASP A 386 12.31 -1.30 -1.21
N HIS A 387 11.30 -1.44 -2.06
CA HIS A 387 10.92 -0.46 -3.07
C HIS A 387 10.71 0.95 -2.50
N ARG A 388 10.18 1.07 -1.27
CA ARG A 388 9.92 2.38 -0.66
C ARG A 388 11.19 3.06 -0.20
N VAL A 389 12.15 2.27 0.28
CA VAL A 389 13.48 2.76 0.63
C VAL A 389 14.22 3.22 -0.62
N ALA A 390 14.20 2.41 -1.69
CA ALA A 390 14.82 2.78 -2.97
C ALA A 390 14.28 4.11 -3.52
N MET A 391 12.95 4.24 -3.62
CA MET A 391 12.31 5.47 -4.09
C MET A 391 12.57 6.66 -3.15
N ALA A 392 12.53 6.47 -1.84
CA ALA A 392 12.78 7.53 -0.86
C ALA A 392 14.20 8.11 -1.02
N PHE A 393 15.22 7.25 -1.06
CA PHE A 393 16.59 7.70 -1.30
C PHE A 393 16.75 8.32 -2.69
N ALA A 394 16.03 7.87 -3.71
CA ALA A 394 16.10 8.47 -5.04
C ALA A 394 15.59 9.92 -5.04
N ILE A 395 14.47 10.19 -4.35
CA ILE A 395 13.98 11.56 -4.17
C ILE A 395 14.98 12.41 -3.38
N GLY A 396 15.49 11.91 -2.25
CA GLY A 396 16.46 12.64 -1.42
C GLY A 396 17.79 12.91 -2.12
N ALA A 397 18.29 11.93 -2.88
CA ALA A 397 19.54 12.03 -3.63
C ALA A 397 19.55 13.16 -4.65
N SER A 398 18.38 13.55 -5.17
CA SER A 398 18.26 14.72 -6.05
C SER A 398 18.72 16.02 -5.38
N ARG A 399 18.82 16.06 -4.05
CA ARG A 399 19.29 17.19 -3.23
C ARG A 399 20.66 16.97 -2.59
N ALA A 400 21.34 15.88 -2.92
CA ALA A 400 22.68 15.63 -2.40
C ALA A 400 23.72 16.56 -3.03
N VAL A 401 24.87 16.73 -2.38
CA VAL A 401 26.01 17.50 -2.90
C VAL A 401 26.69 16.78 -4.06
N ALA A 402 26.76 15.45 -3.97
CA ALA A 402 27.36 14.58 -4.98
C ALA A 402 26.41 13.41 -5.30
N PRO A 403 26.66 12.68 -6.40
CA PRO A 403 25.77 11.62 -6.84
C PRO A 403 25.58 10.51 -5.80
N VAL A 404 24.40 9.89 -5.81
CA VAL A 404 24.08 8.74 -4.95
C VAL A 404 23.79 7.52 -5.81
N THR A 405 24.42 6.40 -5.48
CA THR A 405 24.07 5.08 -6.02
C THR A 405 23.16 4.35 -5.04
N ILE A 406 22.03 3.86 -5.52
CA ILE A 406 21.04 3.12 -4.74
C ILE A 406 21.02 1.70 -5.28
N LEU A 407 21.42 0.74 -4.46
CA LEU A 407 21.48 -0.67 -4.84
C LEU A 407 20.12 -1.35 -4.65
N ASP A 408 19.95 -2.47 -5.36
CA ASP A 408 18.81 -3.38 -5.26
C ASP A 408 17.46 -2.70 -5.54
N THR A 409 17.32 -2.12 -6.74
CA THR A 409 16.16 -1.27 -7.08
C THR A 409 15.11 -1.97 -7.94
N ALA A 410 15.31 -3.23 -8.31
CA ALA A 410 14.41 -3.96 -9.21
C ALA A 410 12.97 -4.04 -8.64
N ASN A 411 12.85 -4.15 -7.32
CA ASN A 411 11.57 -4.29 -6.63
C ASN A 411 10.70 -3.03 -6.72
N VAL A 412 11.20 -1.88 -7.20
CA VAL A 412 10.37 -0.68 -7.44
C VAL A 412 9.20 -0.98 -8.39
N ALA A 413 9.40 -1.87 -9.35
CA ALA A 413 8.35 -2.31 -10.28
C ALA A 413 7.17 -3.03 -9.59
N THR A 414 7.34 -3.54 -8.36
CA THR A 414 6.25 -4.18 -7.59
C THR A 414 5.10 -3.22 -7.28
N SER A 415 5.40 -1.93 -7.08
CA SER A 415 4.43 -0.92 -6.64
C SER A 415 4.36 0.33 -7.52
N TYR A 416 5.45 0.71 -8.19
CA TYR A 416 5.52 1.91 -9.02
C TYR A 416 6.40 1.66 -10.26
N PRO A 417 5.91 0.89 -11.26
CA PRO A 417 6.65 0.59 -12.49
C PRO A 417 7.19 1.84 -13.20
N ASP A 418 6.37 2.90 -13.24
CA ASP A 418 6.69 4.16 -13.93
C ASP A 418 7.47 5.16 -13.07
N PHE A 419 8.05 4.74 -11.94
CA PHE A 419 8.71 5.68 -11.02
C PHE A 419 9.83 6.48 -11.70
N VAL A 420 10.74 5.81 -12.40
CA VAL A 420 11.89 6.45 -13.05
C VAL A 420 11.46 7.33 -14.22
N SER A 421 10.48 6.89 -15.01
CA SER A 421 9.96 7.69 -16.13
C SER A 421 9.27 8.95 -15.60
N HIS A 422 8.41 8.85 -14.59
CA HIS A 422 7.76 10.00 -13.96
C HIS A 422 8.78 10.93 -13.30
N ALA A 423 9.75 10.40 -12.56
CA ALA A 423 10.82 11.19 -11.95
C ALA A 423 11.58 12.01 -13.00
N ARG A 424 11.92 11.42 -14.15
CA ARG A 424 12.56 12.12 -15.27
C ARG A 424 11.65 13.16 -15.91
N THR A 425 10.38 12.83 -16.12
CA THR A 425 9.38 13.76 -16.68
C THR A 425 9.28 15.03 -15.86
N ILE A 426 9.39 14.93 -14.53
CA ILE A 426 9.31 16.10 -13.63
C ILE A 426 10.68 16.78 -13.41
N GLY A 427 11.76 16.32 -14.04
CA GLY A 427 13.07 16.98 -13.98
C GLY A 427 14.12 16.35 -13.04
N LEU A 428 13.90 15.14 -12.52
CA LEU A 428 14.93 14.40 -11.77
C LEU A 428 15.88 13.63 -12.70
N ASP A 429 17.17 13.66 -12.40
CA ASP A 429 18.19 12.91 -13.15
C ASP A 429 18.47 11.58 -12.44
N ILE A 430 17.71 10.56 -12.84
CA ILE A 430 17.80 9.19 -12.34
C ILE A 430 18.16 8.28 -13.52
N GLN A 431 19.20 7.47 -13.38
CA GLN A 431 19.61 6.47 -14.35
C GLN A 431 19.49 5.06 -13.78
N VAL A 432 18.95 4.14 -14.58
CA VAL A 432 18.90 2.71 -14.23
C VAL A 432 20.14 2.05 -14.81
N ALA A 433 20.91 1.38 -13.96
CA ALA A 433 22.06 0.58 -14.37
C ALA A 433 21.88 -0.87 -13.91
N LEU A 434 22.49 -1.80 -14.65
CA LEU A 434 22.60 -3.21 -14.28
C LEU A 434 24.04 -3.48 -13.85
N ASP A 435 24.21 -4.04 -12.66
CA ASP A 435 25.51 -4.57 -12.26
C ASP A 435 25.76 -5.88 -13.01
N ALA A 436 26.99 -6.02 -13.55
CA ALA A 436 27.42 -7.15 -14.35
C ALA A 436 27.39 -8.47 -13.57
#